data_AF-A0A497UU06-F1
#
_entry.id   AF-A0A497UU06-F1
#
_cell.length_a   1.000
_cell.length_b   1.000
_cell.length_c   1.000
_cell.angle_alpha   90.00
_cell.angle_beta   90.00
_cell.angle_gamma   90.00
#
_symmetry.space_group_name_H-M   'P 1'
#
loop_
_entity.id
_entity.type
_entity.pdbx_description
1 polymer ?
#
loop_
_entity_poly.entity_id
_entity_poly.type
_entity_poly.pdbx_seq_one_letter_code
_entity_poly.pdbx_strand_id
1 'polypeptide(L)'
;MKNTLVIFFCFIMYSSYFGQYENTIQLSGTWTGKVEGHPIKFEILEKTPNSITFSFINFQNERFTILKSDITTNEKNEFVISIKEAKFSSQRYEDCIFSTGTLTLSNVLQDSMRLNLKSVGPICFISYDVGRNMPDIKDLILTKEKSNK
;
A
#
# COMPACT_ATOMS: atom_id res chain seq x y z
N MET A 1 0.42 -50.20 34.99
CA MET A 1 -0.18 -48.86 35.14
C MET A 1 0.65 -47.87 34.32
N LYS A 2 -0.02 -46.88 33.73
CA LYS A 2 0.34 -46.09 32.54
C LYS A 2 1.58 -45.20 32.74
N ASN A 3 2.59 -45.37 31.88
CA ASN A 3 3.66 -44.39 31.66
C ASN A 3 3.07 -43.13 31.04
N THR A 4 3.39 -41.96 31.60
CA THR A 4 3.07 -40.68 30.96
C THR A 4 4.38 -39.90 30.80
N LEU A 5 4.91 -39.94 29.57
CA LEU A 5 6.07 -39.17 29.14
C LEU A 5 5.56 -37.81 28.63
N VAL A 6 5.87 -36.73 29.33
CA VAL A 6 5.45 -35.38 28.94
C VAL A 6 6.53 -34.80 28.02
N ILE A 7 6.24 -34.73 26.73
CA ILE A 7 7.10 -34.08 25.74
C ILE A 7 6.67 -32.61 25.63
N PHE A 8 7.52 -31.70 26.13
CA PHE A 8 7.37 -30.26 25.93
C PHE A 8 7.87 -29.90 24.53
N PHE A 9 6.97 -29.87 23.54
CA PHE A 9 7.26 -29.31 22.22
C PHE A 9 7.12 -27.78 22.29
N CYS A 10 8.21 -27.09 22.62
CA CYS A 10 8.33 -25.66 22.35
C CYS A 10 8.54 -25.49 20.84
N PHE A 11 7.44 -25.38 20.09
CA PHE A 11 7.49 -24.88 18.71
C PHE A 11 7.95 -23.42 18.77
N ILE A 12 9.21 -23.19 18.39
CA ILE A 12 9.71 -21.85 18.14
C ILE A 12 9.00 -21.37 16.87
N MET A 13 7.90 -20.64 17.07
CA MET A 13 7.26 -19.85 16.03
C MET A 13 8.22 -18.71 15.66
N TYR A 14 9.22 -18.99 14.82
CA TYR A 14 9.91 -17.93 14.08
C TYR A 14 8.91 -17.36 13.08
N SER A 15 8.21 -16.32 13.51
CA SER A 15 7.27 -15.53 12.72
C SER A 15 7.94 -15.04 11.42
N SER A 16 7.20 -15.17 10.33
CA SER A 16 7.45 -14.92 8.91
C SER A 16 7.90 -13.50 8.50
N TYR A 17 8.53 -12.73 9.38
CA TYR A 17 8.82 -11.32 9.16
C TYR A 17 9.98 -11.07 8.17
N PHE A 18 10.93 -12.01 8.04
CA PHE A 18 12.13 -11.83 7.20
C PHE A 18 11.82 -11.78 5.69
N GLY A 19 10.89 -12.60 5.21
CA GLY A 19 10.55 -12.65 3.77
C GLY A 19 9.70 -11.48 3.28
N GLN A 20 8.93 -10.85 4.17
CA GLN A 20 8.11 -9.68 3.81
C GLN A 20 8.99 -8.43 3.63
N TYR A 21 10.01 -8.29 4.46
CA TYR A 21 10.93 -7.15 4.44
C TYR A 21 11.78 -7.08 3.16
N GLU A 22 12.40 -8.19 2.75
CA GLU A 22 13.23 -8.24 1.53
C GLU A 22 12.43 -7.89 0.26
N ASN A 23 11.20 -8.39 0.15
CA ASN A 23 10.34 -8.08 -0.99
C ASN A 23 9.94 -6.61 -1.03
N THR A 24 9.73 -5.97 0.13
CA THR A 24 9.41 -4.53 0.18
C THR A 24 10.58 -3.64 -0.25
N ILE A 25 11.83 -4.03 0.05
CA ILE A 25 13.03 -3.33 -0.45
C ILE A 25 13.06 -3.34 -1.98
N GLN A 26 12.72 -4.48 -2.61
CA GLN A 26 12.68 -4.61 -4.06
C GLN A 26 11.57 -3.76 -4.72
N LEU A 27 10.47 -3.57 -4.00
CA LEU A 27 9.34 -2.74 -4.42
C LEU A 27 9.63 -1.24 -4.39
N SER A 28 10.59 -0.80 -3.58
CA SER A 28 10.95 0.62 -3.47
C SER A 28 11.29 1.25 -4.82
N GLY A 29 10.79 2.47 -5.03
CA GLY A 29 10.96 3.25 -6.26
C GLY A 29 9.68 3.93 -6.73
N THR A 30 9.79 4.60 -7.88
CA THR A 30 8.67 5.24 -8.56
C THR A 30 8.14 4.30 -9.64
N TRP A 31 6.84 4.14 -9.65
CA TRP A 31 6.10 3.33 -10.60
C TRP A 31 5.11 4.21 -11.35
N THR A 32 4.92 3.97 -12.64
CA THR A 32 4.09 4.79 -13.52
C THR A 32 2.98 3.97 -14.13
N GLY A 33 1.80 4.55 -14.28
CA GLY A 33 0.65 3.90 -14.91
C GLY A 33 -0.30 4.94 -15.49
N LYS A 34 -1.46 4.47 -15.98
CA LYS A 34 -2.52 5.34 -16.49
C LYS A 34 -3.88 4.92 -15.95
N VAL A 35 -4.64 5.88 -15.44
CA VAL A 35 -6.05 5.71 -15.06
C VAL A 35 -6.86 6.56 -16.03
N GLU A 36 -7.79 5.95 -16.76
CA GLU A 36 -8.62 6.63 -17.76
C GLU A 36 -7.79 7.44 -18.80
N GLY A 37 -6.60 6.93 -19.15
CA GLY A 37 -5.67 7.59 -20.07
C GLY A 37 -4.80 8.68 -19.45
N HIS A 38 -5.10 9.12 -18.23
CA HIS A 38 -4.29 10.11 -17.50
C HIS A 38 -3.11 9.45 -16.79
N PRO A 39 -1.89 9.98 -16.93
CA PRO A 39 -0.73 9.42 -16.26
C PRO A 39 -0.86 9.60 -14.75
N ILE A 40 -0.48 8.56 -14.01
CA ILE A 40 -0.31 8.61 -12.57
C ILE A 40 1.06 8.09 -12.18
N LYS A 41 1.55 8.50 -11.02
CA LYS A 41 2.72 7.91 -10.37
C LYS A 41 2.33 7.26 -9.07
N PHE A 42 2.99 6.16 -8.76
CA PHE A 42 2.90 5.46 -7.48
C PHE A 42 4.30 5.31 -6.91
N GLU A 43 4.56 5.93 -5.77
CA GLU A 43 5.87 5.92 -5.12
C GLU A 43 5.83 5.03 -3.89
N ILE A 44 6.81 4.14 -3.79
CA ILE A 44 7.08 3.32 -2.60
C ILE A 44 8.43 3.77 -2.06
N LEU A 45 8.40 4.43 -0.90
CA LEU A 45 9.60 4.95 -0.24
C LEU A 45 9.82 4.20 1.07
N GLU A 46 10.96 3.52 1.17
CA GLU A 46 11.43 2.95 2.41
C GLU A 46 12.31 3.97 3.13
N LYS A 47 11.87 4.44 4.30
CA LYS A 47 12.66 5.37 5.13
C LYS A 47 13.47 4.64 6.20
N THR A 48 12.91 3.58 6.75
CA THR A 48 13.56 2.68 7.72
C THR A 48 13.02 1.25 7.51
N PRO A 49 13.66 0.22 8.08
CA PRO A 49 13.24 -1.17 7.90
C PRO A 49 11.78 -1.47 8.25
N ASN A 50 11.16 -0.61 9.07
CA ASN A 50 9.79 -0.77 9.53
C ASN A 50 8.88 0.40 9.09
N SER A 51 9.35 1.26 8.18
CA SER A 51 8.61 2.43 7.72
C SER A 51 8.64 2.52 6.20
N ILE A 52 7.55 2.07 5.59
CA ILE A 52 7.29 2.17 4.16
C ILE A 52 6.19 3.19 3.96
N THR A 53 6.46 4.19 3.13
CA THR A 53 5.49 5.20 2.72
C THR A 53 5.03 4.90 1.30
N PHE A 54 3.73 4.83 1.10
CA PHE A 54 3.11 4.71 -0.21
C PHE A 54 2.50 6.04 -0.61
N SER A 55 2.69 6.47 -1.85
CA SER A 55 2.07 7.70 -2.37
C SER A 55 1.54 7.52 -3.78
N PHE A 56 0.34 8.03 -4.05
CA PHE A 56 -0.17 8.23 -5.41
C PHE A 56 -0.05 9.69 -5.79
N ILE A 57 0.33 9.96 -7.03
CA ILE A 57 0.40 11.31 -7.59
C ILE A 57 -0.45 11.29 -8.86
N ASN A 58 -1.49 12.12 -8.88
CA ASN A 58 -2.38 12.23 -10.03
C ASN A 58 -1.78 13.13 -11.13
N PHE A 59 -2.48 13.24 -12.25
CA PHE A 59 -2.07 14.09 -13.38
C PHE A 59 -2.06 15.60 -13.06
N GLN A 60 -2.72 16.01 -11.97
CA GLN A 60 -2.72 17.37 -11.44
C GLN A 60 -1.57 17.60 -10.43
N ASN A 61 -0.69 16.61 -10.26
CA ASN A 61 0.41 16.60 -9.30
C ASN A 61 -0.04 16.70 -7.82
N GLU A 62 -1.31 16.38 -7.54
CA GLU A 62 -1.78 16.21 -6.16
C GLU A 62 -1.33 14.84 -5.66
N ARG A 63 -0.72 14.84 -4.48
CA ARG A 63 -0.15 13.66 -3.86
C ARG A 63 -1.08 13.15 -2.76
N PHE A 64 -1.50 11.90 -2.86
CA PHE A 64 -2.14 11.15 -1.79
C PHE A 64 -1.11 10.27 -1.10
N THR A 65 -0.79 10.55 0.16
CA THR A 65 0.24 9.83 0.93
C THR A 65 -0.41 9.01 2.04
N ILE A 66 -0.08 7.72 2.08
CA ILE A 66 -0.42 6.82 3.18
C ILE A 66 0.57 7.05 4.31
N LEU A 67 0.09 7.61 5.42
CA LEU A 67 0.88 7.97 6.59
C LEU A 67 0.99 6.81 7.59
N LYS A 68 -0.06 5.99 7.68
CA LYS A 68 -0.10 4.80 8.53
C LYS A 68 -0.82 3.65 7.82
N SER A 69 -0.22 2.47 7.88
CA SER A 69 -0.80 1.24 7.34
C SER A 69 -0.29 -0.01 8.02
N ASP A 70 -1.07 -1.09 7.96
CA ASP A 70 -0.56 -2.44 8.19
C ASP A 70 -0.29 -3.09 6.84
N ILE A 71 0.80 -3.85 6.73
CA ILE A 71 1.15 -4.58 5.52
C ILE A 71 1.11 -6.07 5.86
N THR A 72 0.39 -6.84 5.07
CA THR A 72 0.31 -8.30 5.19
C THR A 72 0.49 -8.93 3.83
N THR A 73 0.79 -10.23 3.80
CA THR A 73 0.76 -11.04 2.58
C THR A 73 -0.39 -12.02 2.71
N ASN A 74 -1.27 -12.08 1.70
CA ASN A 74 -2.41 -13.00 1.70
C ASN A 74 -2.05 -14.38 1.14
N GLU A 75 -3.02 -15.31 1.09
CA GLU A 75 -2.83 -16.66 0.56
C GLU A 75 -2.44 -16.73 -0.93
N LYS A 76 -2.56 -15.62 -1.67
CA LYS A 76 -2.17 -15.49 -3.08
C LYS A 76 -0.80 -14.85 -3.27
N ASN A 77 -0.03 -14.66 -2.20
CA ASN A 77 1.23 -13.92 -2.19
C ASN A 77 1.11 -12.46 -2.67
N GLU A 78 -0.05 -11.83 -2.44
CA GLU A 78 -0.26 -10.41 -2.73
C GLU A 78 0.07 -9.58 -1.50
N PHE A 79 0.70 -8.41 -1.70
CA PHE A 79 0.89 -7.45 -0.61
C PHE A 79 -0.41 -6.69 -0.39
N VAL A 80 -0.99 -6.85 0.80
CA VAL A 80 -2.20 -6.17 1.22
C VAL A 80 -1.83 -5.09 2.23
N ILE A 81 -1.99 -3.84 1.82
CA ILE A 81 -1.72 -2.64 2.60
C ILE A 81 -3.07 -2.10 3.09
N SER A 82 -3.35 -2.32 4.38
CA SER A 82 -4.53 -1.77 5.05
C SER A 82 -4.24 -0.34 5.48
N ILE A 83 -4.88 0.63 4.82
CA ILE A 83 -4.70 2.07 5.06
C ILE A 83 -5.42 2.46 6.35
N LYS A 84 -4.65 2.88 7.35
CA LYS A 84 -5.17 3.43 8.61
C LYS A 84 -5.31 4.94 8.55
N GLU A 85 -4.36 5.61 7.90
CA GLU A 85 -4.34 7.07 7.77
C GLU A 85 -3.64 7.47 6.48
N ALA A 86 -4.27 8.36 5.72
CA ALA A 86 -3.72 8.97 4.51
C ALA A 86 -4.22 10.40 4.33
N LYS A 87 -3.47 11.21 3.59
CA LYS A 87 -3.76 12.62 3.33
C LYS A 87 -3.46 13.02 1.88
N PHE A 88 -4.18 14.03 1.39
CA PHE A 88 -3.82 14.72 0.15
C PHE A 88 -2.93 15.93 0.44
N SER A 89 -2.03 16.24 -0.48
CA SER A 89 -1.17 17.44 -0.43
C SER A 89 -1.88 18.73 -0.88
N SER A 90 -3.12 18.63 -1.36
CA SER A 90 -3.90 19.75 -1.86
C SER A 90 -4.49 20.54 -0.70
N GLN A 91 -4.37 21.87 -0.71
CA GLN A 91 -4.96 22.76 0.32
C GLN A 91 -6.48 22.53 0.47
N ARG A 92 -7.15 22.15 -0.62
CA ARG A 92 -8.58 21.82 -0.63
C ARG A 92 -8.95 20.67 0.33
N TYR A 93 -8.01 19.78 0.62
CA TYR A 93 -8.21 18.57 1.41
C TYR A 93 -7.27 18.51 2.63
N GLU A 94 -6.73 19.65 3.06
CA GLU A 94 -5.74 19.71 4.14
C GLU A 94 -6.29 19.14 5.46
N ASP A 95 -7.56 19.43 5.74
CA ASP A 95 -8.29 18.95 6.93
C ASP A 95 -8.85 17.53 6.77
N CYS A 96 -8.61 16.88 5.62
CA CYS A 96 -9.16 15.56 5.32
C CYS A 96 -8.21 14.44 5.70
N ILE A 97 -8.74 13.51 6.49
CA ILE A 97 -8.11 12.24 6.80
C ILE A 97 -8.86 11.13 6.08
N PHE A 98 -8.13 10.31 5.34
CA PHE A 98 -8.64 9.15 4.64
C PHE A 98 -8.19 7.89 5.39
N SER A 99 -9.11 7.00 5.71
CA SER A 99 -8.86 5.83 6.57
C SER A 99 -9.75 4.67 6.18
N THR A 100 -9.33 3.43 6.47
CA THR A 100 -10.05 2.14 6.24
C THR A 100 -9.90 1.50 4.84
N GLY A 101 -8.96 2.01 4.04
CA GLY A 101 -8.76 1.61 2.63
C GLY A 101 -7.92 0.37 2.49
N THR A 102 -7.97 -0.27 1.34
CA THR A 102 -7.08 -1.39 1.03
C THR A 102 -6.38 -1.15 -0.29
N LEU A 103 -5.06 -1.24 -0.27
CA LEU A 103 -4.24 -1.29 -1.46
C LEU A 103 -3.66 -2.69 -1.59
N THR A 104 -3.80 -3.30 -2.75
CA THR A 104 -3.29 -4.63 -3.04
C THR A 104 -2.30 -4.55 -4.18
N LEU A 105 -1.07 -4.99 -3.94
CA LEU A 105 -0.05 -5.19 -4.97
C LEU A 105 0.03 -6.68 -5.31
N SER A 106 -0.18 -7.01 -6.57
CA SER A 106 -0.11 -8.38 -7.08
C SER A 106 0.76 -8.44 -8.34
N ASN A 107 1.17 -9.66 -8.71
CA ASN A 107 2.06 -9.89 -9.86
C ASN A 107 3.29 -8.99 -9.85
N VAL A 108 3.94 -8.88 -8.68
CA VAL A 108 5.14 -8.06 -8.50
C VAL A 108 6.30 -8.72 -9.25
N LEU A 109 6.71 -8.09 -10.34
CA LEU A 109 7.87 -8.42 -11.14
C LEU A 109 8.91 -7.28 -11.02
N GLN A 110 10.10 -7.50 -11.56
CA GLN A 110 11.20 -6.52 -11.48
C GLN A 110 10.82 -5.13 -12.01
N ASP A 111 10.10 -5.08 -13.14
CA ASP A 111 9.78 -3.84 -13.85
C ASP A 111 8.27 -3.57 -13.96
N SER A 112 7.42 -4.48 -13.45
CA SER A 112 5.98 -4.30 -13.50
C SER A 112 5.29 -4.85 -12.26
N MET A 113 4.16 -4.25 -11.91
CA MET A 113 3.26 -4.78 -10.89
C MET A 113 1.83 -4.40 -11.20
N ARG A 114 0.89 -5.09 -10.58
CA ARG A 114 -0.52 -4.75 -10.62
C ARG A 114 -0.92 -4.12 -9.29
N LEU A 115 -1.64 -3.00 -9.38
CA LEU A 115 -2.17 -2.27 -8.26
C LEU A 115 -3.70 -2.30 -8.29
N ASN A 116 -4.26 -2.66 -7.15
CA ASN A 116 -5.67 -2.43 -6.85
C ASN A 116 -5.75 -1.48 -5.65
N LEU A 117 -6.62 -0.48 -5.75
CA LEU A 117 -6.97 0.39 -4.63
C LEU A 117 -8.48 0.28 -4.45
N LYS A 118 -8.89 -0.31 -3.34
CA LYS A 118 -10.26 -0.22 -2.87
C LYS A 118 -10.31 0.88 -1.84
N SER A 119 -10.89 2.00 -2.24
CA SER A 119 -10.79 3.20 -1.45
C SER A 119 -11.92 3.34 -0.44
N VAL A 120 -11.70 4.35 0.38
CA VAL A 120 -12.40 4.72 1.58
C VAL A 120 -12.77 6.17 1.54
N GLY A 121 -13.97 6.43 2.02
CA GLY A 121 -14.46 7.78 2.17
C GLY A 121 -13.57 8.61 3.11
N PRO A 122 -13.41 9.90 2.83
CA PRO A 122 -12.79 10.81 3.77
C PRO A 122 -13.60 10.92 5.06
N ILE A 123 -12.92 11.09 6.19
CA ILE A 123 -13.51 11.63 7.42
C ILE A 123 -13.21 13.13 7.45
N CYS A 124 -13.98 13.92 6.69
CA CYS A 124 -13.95 15.39 6.76
C CYS A 124 -15.18 16.01 6.09
N PHE A 125 -15.50 17.24 6.48
CA PHE A 125 -16.49 18.08 5.80
C PHE A 125 -15.77 19.00 4.82
N ILE A 126 -15.99 18.83 3.52
CA ILE A 126 -15.37 19.66 2.46
C ILE A 126 -16.36 20.74 2.00
N SER A 127 -17.61 20.37 1.74
CA SER A 127 -18.79 21.22 1.56
C SER A 127 -20.06 20.35 1.49
N TYR A 128 -21.26 20.95 1.49
CA TYR A 128 -22.55 20.22 1.38
C TYR A 128 -22.72 19.43 0.06
N ASP A 129 -21.97 19.75 -1.00
CA ASP A 129 -22.12 19.17 -2.35
C ASP A 129 -20.94 18.29 -2.80
N VAL A 130 -19.95 18.03 -1.93
CA VAL A 130 -18.71 17.33 -2.32
C VAL A 130 -18.43 16.18 -1.36
N GLY A 131 -19.19 15.09 -1.51
CA GLY A 131 -18.74 13.78 -1.08
C GLY A 131 -17.81 13.20 -2.15
N ARG A 132 -16.49 13.26 -1.96
CA ARG A 132 -15.55 12.54 -2.84
C ARG A 132 -14.96 11.34 -2.12
N ASN A 133 -15.49 10.18 -2.45
CA ASN A 133 -14.68 8.97 -2.38
C ASN A 133 -13.58 9.10 -3.44
N MET A 134 -12.34 8.76 -3.11
CA MET A 134 -11.37 8.45 -4.16
C MET A 134 -11.91 7.21 -4.88
N PRO A 135 -12.08 7.23 -6.21
CA PRO A 135 -12.66 6.10 -6.91
C PRO A 135 -11.78 4.85 -6.74
N ASP A 136 -12.42 3.69 -6.68
CA ASP A 136 -11.70 2.42 -6.71
C ASP A 136 -10.87 2.33 -7.99
N ILE A 137 -9.61 1.94 -7.84
CA ILE A 137 -8.71 1.64 -8.96
C ILE A 137 -8.62 0.13 -9.04
N LYS A 138 -9.01 -0.43 -10.18
CA LYS A 138 -8.95 -1.88 -10.43
C LYS A 138 -7.93 -2.20 -11.49
N ASP A 139 -7.13 -3.23 -11.22
CA ASP A 139 -6.17 -3.84 -12.14
C ASP A 139 -5.23 -2.85 -12.84
N LEU A 140 -4.81 -1.79 -12.14
CA LEU A 140 -3.88 -0.83 -12.70
C LEU A 140 -2.50 -1.48 -12.89
N ILE A 141 -2.05 -1.54 -14.13
CA ILE A 141 -0.70 -1.98 -14.45
C ILE A 141 0.25 -0.81 -14.25
N LEU A 142 1.28 -1.06 -13.44
CA LEU A 142 2.34 -0.13 -13.14
C LEU A 142 3.66 -0.64 -13.71
N THR A 143 4.47 0.28 -14.22
CA THR A 143 5.81 0.04 -14.73
C THR A 143 6.84 0.84 -13.94
N LYS A 144 7.93 0.20 -13.54
CA LYS A 144 8.99 0.84 -12.74
C LYS A 144 9.67 1.91 -13.59
N GLU A 145 9.77 3.12 -13.05
CA GLU A 145 10.53 4.20 -13.67
C GLU A 145 12.02 3.86 -13.55
N LYS A 146 12.73 3.81 -14.70
CA LYS A 146 14.16 3.54 -14.69
C LYS A 146 14.86 4.71 -13.97
N SER A 147 15.64 4.38 -12.95
CA SER A 147 16.51 5.37 -12.31
C SER A 147 17.57 5.77 -13.33
N ASN A 148 17.42 6.95 -13.93
CA ASN A 148 18.50 7.60 -14.69
C ASN A 148 19.53 8.09 -13.67
N LYS A 149 20.37 7.18 -13.16
CA LYS A 149 21.60 7.52 -12.48
C LYS A 149 22.74 7.54 -13.48
#